data_AF-A0A3D2R6H2-F1
#
_entry.id   AF-A0A3D2R6H2-F1
#
_cell.length_a   1.000
_cell.length_b   1.000
_cell.length_c   1.000
_cell.angle_alpha   90.00
_cell.angle_beta   90.00
_cell.angle_gamma   90.00
#
_symmetry.space_group_name_H-M   'P 1'
#
loop_
_entity.id
_entity.type
_entity.pdbx_description
1 polymer ?
#
loop_
_entity_poly.entity_id
_entity_poly.type
_entity_poly.pdbx_seq_one_letter_code
_entity_poly.pdbx_strand_id
1 'polypeptide(L)'
;QNLLDKIDFDSTKDELWLVGDVINRGQGSLQTLEWCYENQDNLKVVLGNHDLHFLSIAFKQKKLSKSDTVGPILASGNCDKYVDWMLTWPLIYSNKNFLMVHAGLMPQWSTVDAVKLSKEISISLKKDPRSFLMEMYGNKPDQWSSKHTKRDLFRLAINATTRLRCLKADASIDFSYKSDLDSLPV
;
A
#
# COMPACT_ATOMS: atom_id res chain seq x y z
N GLN A 1 14.88 13.89 -11.95
CA GLN A 1 14.85 12.87 -10.89
C GLN A 1 15.71 13.35 -9.75
N ASN A 2 15.26 14.33 -8.95
CA ASN A 2 16.23 15.14 -8.20
C ASN A 2 16.85 14.47 -6.95
N LEU A 3 16.26 13.39 -6.43
CA LEU A 3 16.81 12.70 -5.26
C LEU A 3 17.80 11.60 -5.64
N LEU A 4 17.47 10.76 -6.62
CA LEU A 4 18.36 9.66 -7.04
C LEU A 4 19.69 10.19 -7.57
N ASP A 5 19.66 11.27 -8.35
CA ASP A 5 20.86 11.95 -8.84
C ASP A 5 21.71 12.51 -7.68
N LYS A 6 21.09 12.97 -6.59
CA LYS A 6 21.79 13.53 -5.42
C LYS A 6 22.46 12.48 -4.56
N ILE A 7 21.91 11.26 -4.52
CA ILE A 7 22.48 10.14 -3.77
C ILE A 7 23.35 9.24 -4.65
N ASP A 8 23.55 9.60 -5.93
CA ASP A 8 24.31 8.83 -6.93
C ASP A 8 23.85 7.37 -7.01
N PHE A 9 22.52 7.17 -7.10
CA PHE A 9 21.93 5.82 -7.12
C PHE A 9 22.43 5.01 -8.32
N ASP A 10 23.02 3.84 -8.04
CA ASP A 10 23.53 2.90 -9.02
C ASP A 10 22.72 1.60 -8.97
N SER A 11 21.86 1.38 -9.97
CA SER A 11 21.02 0.17 -10.06
C SER A 11 21.82 -1.13 -10.23
N THR A 12 23.14 -1.10 -10.39
CA THR A 12 23.98 -2.31 -10.40
C THR A 12 24.49 -2.70 -9.01
N LYS A 13 24.37 -1.81 -8.01
CA LYS A 13 24.94 -1.97 -6.67
C LYS A 13 23.95 -1.71 -5.55
N ASP A 14 22.99 -0.82 -5.78
CA ASP A 14 22.09 -0.31 -4.77
C ASP A 14 20.71 -0.97 -4.86
N GLU A 15 20.07 -1.05 -3.70
CA GLU A 15 18.68 -1.48 -3.56
C GLU A 15 17.85 -0.31 -3.01
N LEU A 16 16.74 0.01 -3.66
CA LEU A 16 15.85 1.09 -3.24
C LEU A 16 14.55 0.55 -2.66
N TRP A 17 14.21 1.04 -1.47
CA TRP A 17 13.01 0.64 -0.74
C TRP A 17 11.97 1.75 -0.85
N LEU A 18 10.85 1.46 -1.52
CA LEU A 18 9.74 2.38 -1.72
C LEU A 18 8.62 2.05 -0.74
N VAL A 19 8.27 3.04 0.10
CA VAL A 19 7.30 2.91 1.18
C VAL A 19 5.82 2.96 0.72
N GLY A 20 5.55 2.76 -0.57
CA GLY A 20 4.20 2.83 -1.14
C GLY A 20 3.72 4.24 -1.48
N ASP A 21 2.49 4.32 -2.01
CA ASP A 21 1.94 5.51 -2.68
C ASP A 21 2.89 6.01 -3.79
N VAL A 22 3.37 5.06 -4.61
CA VAL A 22 4.29 5.32 -5.74
C VAL A 22 3.61 6.17 -6.81
N ILE A 23 2.29 6.05 -6.91
CA ILE A 23 1.47 6.74 -7.91
C ILE A 23 0.32 7.51 -7.27
N ASN A 24 -0.32 8.34 -8.09
CA ASN A 24 -1.47 9.19 -7.76
C ASN A 24 -1.10 10.47 -6.99
N ARG A 25 -2.02 11.45 -6.94
CA ARG A 25 -1.91 12.80 -6.33
C ARG A 25 -0.89 13.76 -6.96
N GLY A 26 0.24 13.26 -7.46
CA GLY A 26 1.27 14.05 -8.14
C GLY A 26 1.16 14.00 -9.66
N GLN A 27 1.83 14.93 -10.34
CA GLN A 27 2.10 14.79 -11.77
C GLN A 27 3.14 13.67 -11.98
N GLY A 28 3.10 13.00 -13.13
CA GLY A 28 4.14 12.04 -13.49
C GLY A 28 3.92 10.60 -13.03
N SER A 29 2.71 10.21 -12.58
CA SER A 29 2.45 8.85 -12.08
C SER A 29 2.86 7.74 -13.07
N LEU A 30 2.66 7.95 -14.37
CA LEU A 30 3.07 6.97 -15.40
C LEU A 30 4.59 6.87 -15.48
N GLN A 31 5.29 7.99 -15.56
CA GLN A 31 6.74 8.04 -15.65
C GLN A 31 7.40 7.42 -14.40
N THR A 32 6.86 7.68 -13.22
CA THR A 32 7.33 7.06 -11.98
C THR A 32 7.15 5.54 -12.04
N LEU A 33 5.99 5.06 -12.46
CA LEU A 33 5.70 3.62 -12.52
C LEU A 33 6.55 2.91 -13.60
N GLU A 34 6.76 3.56 -14.74
CA GLU A 34 7.66 3.12 -15.82
C GLU A 34 9.08 2.96 -15.31
N TRP A 35 9.64 4.00 -14.68
CA TRP A 35 10.98 3.96 -14.11
C TRP A 35 11.10 2.87 -13.05
N CYS A 36 10.08 2.73 -12.18
CA CYS A 36 10.09 1.68 -11.16
C CYS A 36 10.05 0.28 -11.80
N TYR A 37 9.26 0.09 -12.86
CA TYR A 37 9.17 -1.19 -13.57
C TYR A 37 10.50 -1.55 -14.25
N GLU A 38 11.16 -0.58 -14.89
CA GLU A 38 12.47 -0.76 -15.53
C GLU A 38 13.57 -1.16 -14.54
N ASN A 39 13.46 -0.70 -13.29
CA ASN A 39 14.43 -0.97 -12.22
C ASN A 39 13.96 -2.02 -11.21
N GLN A 40 12.88 -2.75 -11.51
CA GLN A 40 12.14 -3.59 -10.54
C GLN A 40 13.01 -4.63 -9.80
N ASP A 41 14.08 -5.11 -10.40
CA ASP A 41 14.98 -6.10 -9.80
C ASP A 41 15.71 -5.56 -8.55
N ASN A 42 15.92 -4.25 -8.52
CA ASN A 42 16.62 -3.53 -7.43
C ASN A 42 15.64 -2.80 -6.50
N LEU A 43 14.33 -2.98 -6.68
CA LEU A 43 13.33 -2.33 -5.85
C LEU A 43 12.71 -3.31 -4.87
N LYS A 44 12.52 -2.84 -3.63
CA LYS A 44 11.54 -3.40 -2.69
C LYS A 44 10.42 -2.37 -2.54
N VAL A 45 9.21 -2.76 -2.86
CA VAL A 45 8.05 -1.87 -2.82
C VAL A 45 7.00 -2.49 -1.91
N VAL A 46 6.34 -1.66 -1.11
CA VAL A 46 5.10 -2.05 -0.41
C VAL A 46 3.92 -1.26 -0.97
N LEU A 47 2.72 -1.85 -0.92
CA LEU A 47 1.49 -1.20 -1.33
C LEU A 47 1.08 -0.11 -0.32
N GLY A 48 0.84 1.09 -0.83
CA GLY A 48 0.14 2.16 -0.12
C GLY A 48 -1.36 2.23 -0.46
N ASN A 49 -2.05 3.20 0.13
CA ASN A 49 -3.49 3.38 -0.08
C ASN A 49 -3.82 3.84 -1.52
N HIS A 50 -2.96 4.65 -2.12
CA HIS A 50 -3.16 5.17 -3.47
C HIS A 50 -2.86 4.12 -4.54
N ASP A 51 -1.92 3.22 -4.28
CA ASP A 51 -1.63 2.07 -5.14
C ASP A 51 -2.83 1.11 -5.18
N LEU A 52 -3.40 0.77 -4.01
CA LEU A 52 -4.62 -0.04 -3.90
C LEU A 52 -5.85 0.63 -4.54
N HIS A 53 -5.95 1.95 -4.44
CA HIS A 53 -7.01 2.73 -5.11
C HIS A 53 -6.87 2.66 -6.63
N PHE A 54 -5.65 2.79 -7.17
CA PHE A 54 -5.39 2.60 -8.60
C PHE A 54 -5.79 1.20 -9.07
N LEU A 55 -5.36 0.15 -8.36
CA LEU A 55 -5.77 -1.23 -8.66
C LEU A 55 -7.30 -1.36 -8.68
N SER A 56 -7.98 -0.74 -7.71
CA SER A 56 -9.46 -0.73 -7.67
C SER A 56 -10.08 -0.08 -8.91
N ILE A 57 -9.47 0.97 -9.46
CA ILE A 57 -9.94 1.63 -10.69
C ILE A 57 -9.66 0.73 -11.91
N ALA A 58 -8.45 0.18 -12.01
CA ALA A 58 -8.06 -0.72 -13.10
C ALA A 58 -8.99 -1.94 -13.20
N PHE A 59 -9.35 -2.53 -12.06
CA PHE A 59 -10.33 -3.64 -11.97
C PHE A 59 -11.80 -3.16 -11.97
N LYS A 60 -12.07 -1.89 -12.27
CA LYS A 60 -13.42 -1.29 -12.39
C LYS A 60 -14.27 -1.42 -11.12
N GLN A 61 -13.65 -1.53 -9.95
CA GLN A 61 -14.31 -1.52 -8.63
C GLN A 61 -14.53 -0.09 -8.10
N LYS A 62 -13.74 0.87 -8.58
CA LYS A 62 -13.92 2.30 -8.35
C LYS A 62 -13.87 3.07 -9.65
N LYS A 63 -14.43 4.29 -9.62
CA LYS A 63 -14.34 5.24 -10.72
C LYS A 63 -13.16 6.18 -10.47
N LEU A 64 -12.52 6.60 -11.56
CA LEU A 64 -11.54 7.67 -11.54
C LEU A 64 -12.19 8.96 -11.03
N SER A 65 -11.58 9.61 -10.05
CA SER A 65 -12.01 10.90 -9.53
C SER A 65 -11.24 12.05 -10.19
N LYS A 66 -11.72 13.30 -10.04
CA LYS A 66 -11.04 14.49 -10.58
C LYS A 66 -9.66 14.75 -9.97
N SER A 67 -9.43 14.28 -8.75
CA SER A 67 -8.15 14.43 -8.05
C SER A 67 -7.15 13.33 -8.39
N ASP A 68 -7.56 12.30 -9.14
CA ASP A 68 -6.68 11.20 -9.49
C ASP A 68 -5.82 11.54 -10.71
N THR A 69 -4.53 11.22 -10.63
CA THR A 69 -3.54 11.49 -11.70
C THR A 69 -3.06 10.22 -12.41
N VAL A 70 -3.79 9.11 -12.23
CA VAL A 70 -3.46 7.78 -12.79
C VAL A 70 -4.11 7.52 -14.16
N GLY A 71 -4.89 8.47 -14.68
CA GLY A 71 -5.49 8.39 -16.02
C GLY A 71 -4.50 8.02 -17.13
N PRO A 72 -3.29 8.62 -17.19
CA PRO A 72 -2.27 8.24 -18.17
C PRO A 72 -1.82 6.77 -18.06
N ILE A 73 -1.78 6.20 -16.86
CA ILE A 73 -1.45 4.77 -16.66
C ILE A 73 -2.55 3.91 -17.27
N LEU A 74 -3.82 4.23 -16.99
CA LEU A 74 -4.98 3.50 -17.53
C LEU A 74 -5.06 3.56 -19.06
N ALA A 75 -4.58 4.66 -19.66
CA ALA A 75 -4.54 4.84 -21.11
C ALA A 75 -3.29 4.24 -21.78
N SER A 76 -2.29 3.82 -21.00
CA SER A 76 -1.06 3.23 -21.51
C SER A 76 -1.30 1.83 -22.05
N GLY A 77 -0.66 1.50 -23.18
CA GLY A 77 -0.67 0.13 -23.72
C GLY A 77 -0.03 -0.90 -22.78
N ASN A 78 0.73 -0.46 -21.76
CA ASN A 78 1.35 -1.30 -20.75
C ASN A 78 0.55 -1.38 -19.44
N CYS A 79 -0.69 -0.84 -19.39
CA CYS A 79 -1.48 -0.82 -18.15
C CYS A 79 -1.58 -2.20 -17.49
N ASP A 80 -1.96 -3.24 -18.24
CA ASP A 80 -2.12 -4.59 -17.70
C ASP A 80 -0.81 -5.14 -17.13
N LYS A 81 0.31 -4.88 -17.81
CA LYS A 81 1.66 -5.25 -17.37
C LYS A 81 2.01 -4.61 -16.02
N TYR A 82 1.69 -3.32 -15.84
CA TYR A 82 1.93 -2.64 -14.57
C TYR A 82 1.00 -3.12 -13.46
N VAL A 83 -0.28 -3.36 -13.78
CA VAL A 83 -1.26 -3.92 -12.84
C VAL A 83 -0.80 -5.30 -12.35
N ASP A 84 -0.41 -6.19 -13.26
CA ASP A 84 0.07 -7.54 -12.92
C ASP A 84 1.30 -7.50 -12.02
N TRP A 85 2.21 -6.55 -12.27
CA TRP A 85 3.37 -6.33 -11.41
C TRP A 85 3.00 -5.79 -10.03
N MET A 86 2.14 -4.76 -9.96
CA MET A 86 1.68 -4.19 -8.70
C MET A 86 0.91 -5.20 -7.84
N LEU A 87 0.20 -6.16 -8.44
CA LEU A 87 -0.45 -7.27 -7.71
C LEU A 87 0.55 -8.20 -7.01
N THR A 88 1.84 -8.13 -7.33
CA THR A 88 2.90 -8.86 -6.64
C THR A 88 3.46 -8.13 -5.42
N TRP A 89 3.18 -6.84 -5.28
CA TRP A 89 3.71 -6.02 -4.19
C TRP A 89 3.07 -6.44 -2.85
N PRO A 90 3.85 -6.64 -1.78
CA PRO A 90 3.32 -6.93 -0.46
C PRO A 90 2.79 -5.67 0.24
N LEU A 91 2.01 -5.83 1.31
CA LEU A 91 1.73 -4.72 2.24
C LEU A 91 2.90 -4.48 3.20
N ILE A 92 3.67 -5.52 3.49
CA ILE A 92 4.82 -5.49 4.39
C ILE A 92 5.99 -6.20 3.74
N TYR A 93 7.13 -5.51 3.66
CA TYR A 93 8.40 -6.10 3.32
C TYR A 93 9.27 -6.20 4.59
N SER A 94 10.02 -7.29 4.75
CA SER A 94 10.89 -7.47 5.91
C SER A 94 12.16 -8.23 5.52
N ASN A 95 13.28 -7.83 6.10
CA ASN A 95 14.51 -8.62 6.12
C ASN A 95 14.95 -8.89 7.57
N LYS A 96 16.20 -9.29 7.79
CA LYS A 96 16.73 -9.61 9.11
C LYS A 96 16.69 -8.42 10.10
N ASN A 97 16.83 -7.20 9.60
CA ASN A 97 17.06 -6.01 10.42
C ASN A 97 15.90 -5.01 10.38
N PHE A 98 15.15 -4.99 9.28
CA PHE A 98 14.16 -3.95 9.00
C PHE A 98 12.82 -4.56 8.56
N LEU A 99 11.77 -3.82 8.89
CA LEU A 99 10.42 -4.04 8.42
C LEU A 99 9.92 -2.72 7.82
N MET A 100 9.44 -2.79 6.59
CA MET A 100 8.87 -1.67 5.85
C MET A 100 7.38 -1.90 5.67
N VAL A 101 6.60 -0.86 5.98
CA VAL A 101 5.14 -0.77 5.83
C VAL A 101 4.80 0.67 5.49
N HIS A 102 3.75 0.91 4.70
CA HIS A 102 3.39 2.26 4.25
C HIS A 102 2.96 3.18 5.40
N ALA A 103 2.11 2.69 6.31
CA ALA A 103 1.61 3.43 7.46
C ALA A 103 2.13 2.87 8.78
N GLY A 104 1.56 1.76 9.26
CA GLY A 104 2.00 1.15 10.51
C GLY A 104 1.37 -0.20 10.79
N LEU A 105 1.59 -0.71 12.01
CA LEU A 105 1.04 -1.98 12.48
C LEU A 105 0.18 -1.73 13.72
N MET A 106 -0.82 -2.61 13.92
CA MET A 106 -1.55 -2.64 15.18
C MET A 106 -0.60 -3.09 16.31
N PRO A 107 -0.66 -2.48 17.50
CA PRO A 107 0.20 -2.86 18.64
C PRO A 107 0.06 -4.33 19.07
N GLN A 108 -1.07 -4.94 18.76
CA GLN A 108 -1.39 -6.33 19.10
C GLN A 108 -0.70 -7.34 18.17
N TRP A 109 -0.07 -6.90 17.08
CA TRP A 109 0.57 -7.81 16.13
C TRP A 109 2.07 -7.91 16.38
N SER A 110 2.56 -9.15 16.47
CA SER A 110 3.99 -9.39 16.30
C SER A 110 4.39 -9.10 14.85
N THR A 111 5.64 -8.74 14.62
CA THR A 111 6.18 -8.54 13.26
C THR A 111 6.05 -9.81 12.42
N VAL A 112 6.21 -10.98 13.04
CA VAL A 112 6.05 -12.29 12.39
C VAL A 112 4.62 -12.50 11.91
N ASP A 113 3.63 -12.21 12.75
CA ASP A 113 2.22 -12.39 12.40
C ASP A 113 1.77 -11.37 11.35
N ALA A 114 2.23 -10.13 11.44
CA ALA A 114 1.97 -9.09 10.45
C ALA A 114 2.51 -9.51 9.07
N VAL A 115 3.75 -10.02 8.99
CA VAL A 115 4.35 -10.51 7.72
C VAL A 115 3.58 -11.70 7.16
N LYS A 116 3.16 -12.67 8.01
CA LYS A 116 2.31 -13.78 7.57
C LYS A 116 0.99 -13.29 7.00
N LEU A 117 0.32 -12.36 7.69
CA LEU A 117 -0.94 -11.77 7.27
C LEU A 117 -0.81 -11.02 5.95
N SER A 118 0.28 -10.24 5.77
CA SER A 118 0.59 -9.61 4.48
C SER A 118 0.73 -10.62 3.35
N LYS A 119 1.40 -11.76 3.57
CA LYS A 119 1.54 -12.81 2.55
C LYS A 119 0.18 -13.41 2.17
N GLU A 120 -0.67 -13.71 3.15
CA GLU A 120 -2.01 -14.24 2.89
C GLU A 120 -2.90 -13.26 2.11
N ILE A 121 -2.78 -11.98 2.42
CA ILE A 121 -3.46 -10.90 1.69
C ILE A 121 -2.95 -10.83 0.27
N SER A 122 -1.63 -10.78 0.03
CA SER A 122 -1.06 -10.76 -1.32
C SER A 122 -1.50 -11.95 -2.17
N ILE A 123 -1.54 -13.16 -1.59
CA ILE A 123 -2.03 -14.36 -2.29
C ILE A 123 -3.51 -14.20 -2.66
N SER A 124 -4.33 -13.70 -1.73
CA SER A 124 -5.77 -13.55 -1.93
C SER A 124 -6.10 -12.44 -2.94
N LEU A 125 -5.39 -11.31 -2.87
CA LEU A 125 -5.46 -10.21 -3.81
C LEU A 125 -5.08 -10.68 -5.22
N LYS A 126 -3.99 -11.45 -5.39
CA LYS A 126 -3.58 -11.96 -6.69
C LYS A 126 -4.54 -13.02 -7.25
N LYS A 127 -5.15 -13.84 -6.37
CA LYS A 127 -6.06 -14.92 -6.78
C LYS A 127 -7.39 -14.41 -7.34
N ASP A 128 -7.99 -13.41 -6.70
CA ASP A 128 -9.24 -12.79 -7.15
C ASP A 128 -9.21 -11.28 -6.89
N PRO A 129 -8.45 -10.52 -7.72
CA PRO A 129 -8.26 -9.09 -7.49
C PRO A 129 -9.58 -8.33 -7.44
N ARG A 130 -10.52 -8.69 -8.31
CA ARG A 130 -11.79 -7.98 -8.45
C ARG A 130 -12.63 -8.06 -7.18
N SER A 131 -12.85 -9.28 -6.66
CA SER A 131 -13.62 -9.48 -5.44
C SER A 131 -12.88 -8.90 -4.23
N PHE A 132 -11.58 -9.14 -4.13
CA PHE A 132 -10.75 -8.66 -3.02
C PHE A 132 -10.77 -7.13 -2.91
N LEU A 133 -10.54 -6.42 -4.01
CA LEU A 133 -10.51 -4.96 -4.06
C LEU A 133 -11.89 -4.35 -3.75
N MET A 134 -12.98 -5.09 -4.01
CA MET A 134 -14.32 -4.68 -3.59
C MET A 134 -14.49 -4.81 -2.06
N GLU A 135 -14.08 -5.94 -1.49
CA GLU A 135 -14.26 -6.24 -0.06
C GLU A 135 -13.35 -5.44 0.88
N MET A 136 -12.18 -4.98 0.41
CA MET A 136 -11.22 -4.25 1.24
C MET A 136 -11.70 -2.85 1.65
N TYR A 137 -12.72 -2.28 0.98
CA TYR A 137 -13.23 -0.97 1.34
C TYR A 137 -14.01 -1.00 2.65
N GLY A 138 -13.86 0.07 3.42
CA GLY A 138 -14.58 0.29 4.67
C GLY A 138 -13.63 0.54 5.83
N ASN A 139 -14.14 1.21 6.85
CA ASN A 139 -13.37 1.56 8.05
C ASN A 139 -13.60 0.56 9.21
N LYS A 140 -14.36 -0.51 8.99
CA LYS A 140 -14.68 -1.52 10.03
C LYS A 140 -14.24 -2.93 9.62
N PRO A 141 -13.66 -3.72 10.54
CA PRO A 141 -13.36 -3.35 11.92
C PRO A 141 -12.19 -2.35 12.01
N ASP A 142 -12.22 -1.54 13.07
CA ASP A 142 -11.18 -0.55 13.41
C ASP A 142 -10.36 -0.95 14.63
N GLN A 143 -10.75 -2.01 15.34
CA GLN A 143 -10.02 -2.56 16.48
C GLN A 143 -9.62 -4.00 16.17
N TRP A 144 -8.57 -4.52 16.80
CA TRP A 144 -8.24 -5.93 16.72
C TRP A 144 -9.09 -6.78 17.69
N SER A 145 -9.41 -8.02 17.28
CA SER A 145 -10.11 -9.02 18.09
C SER A 145 -9.80 -10.41 17.57
N SER A 146 -9.64 -11.38 18.47
CA SER A 146 -9.46 -12.80 18.13
C SER A 146 -10.72 -13.45 17.53
N LYS A 147 -11.87 -12.78 17.63
CA LYS A 147 -13.15 -13.25 17.07
C LYS A 147 -13.37 -12.83 15.62
N HIS A 148 -12.49 -12.02 15.05
CA HIS A 148 -12.64 -11.54 13.68
C HIS A 148 -12.56 -12.68 12.67
N THR A 149 -13.43 -12.60 11.67
CA THR A 149 -13.30 -13.48 10.51
C THR A 149 -12.04 -13.14 9.72
N LYS A 150 -11.62 -14.02 8.81
CA LYS A 150 -10.48 -13.77 7.93
C LYS A 150 -10.64 -12.47 7.12
N ARG A 151 -11.85 -12.18 6.63
CA ARG A 151 -12.15 -10.95 5.87
C ARG A 151 -12.04 -9.70 6.75
N ASP A 152 -12.51 -9.79 7.98
CA ASP A 152 -12.39 -8.70 8.96
C ASP A 152 -10.91 -8.40 9.28
N LEU A 153 -10.12 -9.45 9.50
CA LEU A 153 -8.67 -9.32 9.72
C LEU A 153 -7.95 -8.74 8.50
N PHE A 154 -8.32 -9.14 7.29
CA PHE A 154 -7.73 -8.59 6.06
C PHE A 154 -8.04 -7.11 5.90
N ARG A 155 -9.29 -6.69 6.14
CA ARG A 155 -9.65 -5.27 6.05
C ARG A 155 -8.95 -4.44 7.13
N LEU A 156 -8.88 -4.96 8.36
CA LEU A 156 -8.14 -4.31 9.44
C LEU A 156 -6.65 -4.17 9.10
N ALA A 157 -6.04 -5.23 8.57
CA ALA A 157 -4.64 -5.21 8.12
C ALA A 157 -4.39 -4.17 7.04
N ILE A 158 -5.20 -4.15 5.98
CA ILE A 158 -5.07 -3.15 4.92
C ILE A 158 -5.20 -1.73 5.49
N ASN A 159 -6.19 -1.49 6.35
CA ASN A 159 -6.36 -0.19 6.99
C ASN A 159 -5.16 0.19 7.87
N ALA A 160 -4.65 -0.75 8.67
CA ALA A 160 -3.49 -0.50 9.51
C ALA A 160 -2.23 -0.21 8.68
N THR A 161 -1.93 -1.07 7.70
CA THR A 161 -0.71 -0.99 6.91
C THR A 161 -0.70 0.15 5.92
N THR A 162 -1.86 0.68 5.53
CA THR A 162 -1.95 1.74 4.49
C THR A 162 -2.55 3.05 4.95
N ARG A 163 -3.24 3.11 6.10
CA ARG A 163 -4.01 4.31 6.51
C ARG A 163 -3.87 4.69 7.98
N LEU A 164 -3.13 3.91 8.78
CA LEU A 164 -2.95 4.19 10.21
C LEU A 164 -2.18 5.49 10.43
N ARG A 165 -2.66 6.30 11.36
CA ARG A 165 -1.96 7.51 11.84
C ARG A 165 -1.90 7.57 13.35
N CYS A 166 -3.04 7.35 14.00
CA CYS A 166 -3.13 7.25 15.44
C CYS A 166 -4.20 6.23 15.86
N LEU A 167 -4.14 5.88 17.13
CA LEU A 167 -5.11 5.02 17.79
C LEU A 167 -5.82 5.82 18.86
N LYS A 168 -7.08 5.47 19.11
CA LYS A 168 -7.81 5.90 20.30
C LYS A 168 -7.30 5.15 21.53
N ALA A 169 -7.72 5.60 22.72
CA ALA A 169 -7.36 4.97 23.99
C ALA A 169 -7.75 3.48 24.09
N ASP A 170 -8.78 3.04 23.36
CA ASP A 170 -9.20 1.64 23.27
C ASP A 170 -8.41 0.82 22.23
N ALA A 171 -7.35 1.41 21.66
CA ALA A 171 -6.54 0.87 20.58
C ALA A 171 -7.29 0.63 19.25
N SER A 172 -8.44 1.27 19.03
CA SER A 172 -9.06 1.34 17.71
C SER A 172 -8.41 2.41 16.83
N ILE A 173 -8.38 2.19 15.51
CA ILE A 173 -7.84 3.10 14.51
C ILE A 173 -8.71 4.35 14.43
N ASP A 174 -8.09 5.54 14.54
CA ASP A 174 -8.77 6.80 14.24
C ASP A 174 -8.57 7.20 12.78
N PHE A 175 -9.62 7.00 11.96
CA PHE A 175 -9.65 7.41 10.56
C PHE A 175 -9.99 8.89 10.33
N SER A 176 -10.46 9.59 11.37
CA SER A 176 -10.87 10.99 11.28
C SER A 176 -9.69 11.94 11.45
N TYR A 177 -8.65 11.51 12.16
CA TYR A 177 -7.47 12.31 12.42
C TYR A 177 -6.59 12.50 11.17
N LYS A 178 -6.29 13.76 10.83
CA LYS A 178 -5.49 14.11 9.65
C LYS A 178 -4.47 15.24 9.89
N SER A 179 -4.15 15.52 11.14
CA SER A 179 -3.27 16.64 11.53
C SER A 179 -1.95 16.13 12.12
N ASP A 180 -1.13 17.06 12.59
CA ASP A 180 0.26 16.83 13.02
C ASP A 180 0.32 16.40 14.48
N LEU A 181 1.49 15.97 14.98
CA LEU A 181 1.61 15.45 16.36
C LEU A 181 1.08 16.42 17.43
N ASP A 182 1.29 17.73 17.25
CA ASP A 182 0.87 18.77 18.20
C ASP A 182 -0.65 18.91 18.35
N SER A 183 -1.41 18.40 17.38
CA SER A 183 -2.89 18.45 17.38
C SER A 183 -3.53 17.14 17.82
N LEU A 184 -2.73 16.16 18.28
CA LEU A 184 -3.27 14.87 18.72
C LEU A 184 -4.18 15.08 19.93
N PRO A 185 -5.41 14.54 19.91
CA PRO A 185 -6.24 14.54 21.10
C PRO A 185 -5.53 13.75 22.20
N VAL A 186 -5.34 14.38 23.36
CA VAL A 186 -4.76 13.76 24.56
C VAL A 186 -5.70 12.71 25.14
#